data_AF-A0AAV4SX45-F1
#
_entry.id   AF-A0AAV4SX45-F1
#
_cell.length_a   1.000
_cell.length_b   1.000
_cell.length_c   1.000
_cell.angle_alpha   90.00
_cell.angle_beta   90.00
_cell.angle_gamma   90.00
#
_symmetry.space_group_name_H-M   'P 1'
#
loop_
_entity.id
_entity.type
_entity.pdbx_description
1 polymer ?
#
loop_
_entity_poly.entity_id
_entity_poly.type
_entity_poly.pdbx_seq_one_letter_code
_entity_poly.pdbx_strand_id
1 'polypeptide(L)'
;MGRFELGLLLLCVGLCYASDEAYLGDLALENPDLVGGDILLADFQDRNAVADSRMVWPGGVVPYVQDPGLTKTVPQAILTNAMWLYGRDTCIKFVPRTTEQDYIRIFPGQG
;
A
#
# COMPACT_ATOMS: atom_id res chain seq x y z
N MET A 1 39.40 39.66 32.36
CA MET A 1 38.89 38.30 32.60
C MET A 1 37.50 38.23 31.95
N GLY A 2 37.40 37.93 30.66
CA GLY A 2 36.16 38.16 29.92
C GLY A 2 36.27 37.96 28.41
N ARG A 3 36.80 36.82 27.96
CA ARG A 3 36.89 36.47 26.53
C ARG A 3 36.52 35.03 26.18
N PHE A 4 36.02 34.25 27.14
CA PHE A 4 35.67 32.84 26.91
C PHE A 4 34.17 32.56 26.75
N GLU A 5 33.29 33.55 26.98
CA GLU A 5 31.84 33.28 26.98
C GLU A 5 31.15 33.55 25.63
N LEU A 6 31.69 34.43 24.77
CA LEU A 6 31.10 34.69 23.45
C LEU A 6 31.25 33.50 22.48
N GLY A 7 32.34 32.73 22.59
CA GLY A 7 32.60 31.59 21.70
C GLY A 7 31.67 30.40 21.96
N LEU A 8 31.23 30.22 23.22
CA LEU A 8 30.34 29.13 23.60
C LEU A 8 28.88 29.43 23.21
N LEU A 9 28.45 30.70 23.32
CA LEU A 9 27.12 31.13 22.90
C LEU A 9 26.90 31.00 21.39
N LEU A 10 27.88 31.34 20.55
CA LEU A 10 27.77 31.20 19.10
C LEU A 10 27.63 29.74 18.63
N LEU A 11 28.23 28.80 19.36
CA LEU A 11 28.12 27.36 19.08
C LEU A 11 26.73 26.81 19.46
N CYS A 12 26.14 27.32 20.55
CA CYS A 12 24.79 26.94 20.98
C CYS A 12 23.70 27.46 20.02
N VAL A 13 23.87 28.66 19.47
CA VAL A 13 22.91 29.23 18.50
C VAL A 13 22.96 28.45 17.17
N GLY A 14 24.14 28.04 16.69
CA GLY A 14 24.25 27.24 15.46
C GLY A 14 23.60 25.85 15.53
N LEU A 15 23.58 25.21 16.70
CA LEU A 15 22.98 23.89 16.91
C LEU A 15 21.44 23.94 17.02
N CYS A 16 20.84 25.08 17.39
CA CYS A 16 19.37 25.20 17.48
C CYS A 16 18.69 25.64 16.17
N TYR A 17 19.45 26.04 15.14
CA TYR A 17 18.91 26.38 13.82
C TYR A 17 18.99 25.26 12.77
N ALA A 18 19.58 24.10 13.10
CA ALA A 18 19.78 23.03 12.13
C ALA A 18 19.04 21.75 12.53
N SER A 19 17.72 21.83 12.59
CA SER A 19 16.86 20.68 12.34
C SER A 19 15.53 21.18 11.80
N ASP A 20 15.51 21.56 10.52
CA ASP A 20 14.28 21.36 9.74
C ASP A 20 14.10 19.85 9.69
N GLU A 21 13.38 19.31 10.67
CA GLU A 21 12.90 17.94 10.65
C GLU A 21 11.88 17.90 9.52
N ALA A 22 12.32 17.51 8.32
CA ALA A 22 11.42 17.28 7.21
C ALA A 22 10.40 16.24 7.66
N TYR A 23 9.16 16.67 7.89
CA TYR A 23 8.05 15.79 8.23
C TYR A 23 7.76 14.91 7.01
N LEU A 24 8.46 13.79 6.93
CA LEU A 24 8.40 12.83 5.83
C LEU A 24 7.18 11.89 5.94
N GLY A 25 6.26 12.19 6.86
CA GLY A 25 5.31 11.25 7.49
C GLY A 25 4.67 10.25 6.54
N ASP A 26 3.99 10.74 5.50
CA ASP A 26 3.20 9.90 4.59
C ASP A 26 3.87 9.69 3.23
N LEU A 27 5.01 10.35 2.95
CA LEU A 27 5.68 10.31 1.64
C LEU A 27 6.23 8.91 1.30
N ALA A 28 6.60 8.12 2.31
CA ALA A 28 7.15 6.78 2.10
C ALA A 28 6.07 5.73 1.79
N LEU A 29 4.80 6.04 2.05
CA LEU A 29 3.62 5.20 1.76
C LEU A 29 2.83 5.69 0.54
N GLU A 30 3.18 6.85 0.00
CA GLU A 30 2.55 7.42 -1.19
C GLU A 30 3.30 6.94 -2.44
N ASN A 31 2.71 6.01 -3.20
CA ASN A 31 3.17 5.75 -4.57
C ASN A 31 2.64 6.87 -5.47
N PRO A 32 3.47 7.85 -5.88
CA PRO A 32 2.99 9.08 -6.50
C PRO A 32 2.41 8.88 -7.90
N ASP A 33 2.68 7.74 -8.52
CA ASP A 33 2.16 7.29 -9.80
C ASP A 33 0.84 6.52 -9.68
N LEU A 34 0.38 6.22 -8.46
CA LEU A 34 -0.88 5.53 -8.18
C LEU A 34 -1.93 6.50 -7.64
N VAL A 35 -3.19 6.27 -7.99
CA VAL A 35 -4.32 6.99 -7.41
C VAL A 35 -4.52 6.54 -5.97
N GLY A 36 -4.59 7.51 -5.05
CA GLY A 36 -4.68 7.22 -3.61
C GLY A 36 -3.43 6.56 -3.00
N GLY A 37 -2.35 6.43 -3.79
CA GLY A 37 -1.12 5.75 -3.38
C GLY A 37 -1.13 4.23 -3.57
N ASP A 38 -2.25 3.60 -3.94
CA ASP A 38 -2.37 2.13 -4.02
C ASP A 38 -3.27 1.61 -5.17
N ILE A 39 -3.82 2.49 -6.02
CA ILE A 39 -4.68 2.11 -7.14
C ILE A 39 -4.01 2.44 -8.48
N LEU A 40 -3.75 1.40 -9.28
CA LEU A 40 -3.36 1.56 -10.68
C LEU A 40 -4.60 1.80 -11.55
N LEU A 41 -4.82 3.05 -11.98
CA LEU A 41 -5.89 3.40 -12.92
C LEU A 41 -5.37 3.55 -14.36
N ALA A 42 -6.20 3.15 -15.32
CA ALA A 42 -5.97 3.41 -16.73
C ALA A 42 -6.47 4.81 -17.17
N ASP A 43 -7.42 5.40 -16.43
CA ASP A 43 -7.98 6.73 -16.67
C ASP A 43 -8.28 7.43 -15.33
N PHE A 44 -8.06 8.74 -15.24
CA PHE A 44 -8.12 9.55 -14.02
C PHE A 44 -9.54 10.00 -13.66
N GLN A 45 -10.53 9.69 -14.49
CA GLN A 45 -11.94 9.95 -14.20
C GLN A 45 -12.62 8.67 -13.77
N ASP A 46 -12.48 8.26 -12.51
CA ASP A 46 -13.48 7.33 -11.99
C ASP A 46 -13.73 7.39 -10.48
N ARG A 47 -14.96 7.04 -10.15
CA ARG A 47 -15.53 7.04 -8.80
C ARG A 47 -14.94 5.90 -7.96
N ASN A 48 -15.08 5.99 -6.65
CA ASN A 48 -14.67 4.93 -5.70
C ASN A 48 -15.38 3.58 -5.90
N ALA A 49 -16.32 3.47 -6.84
CA ALA A 49 -16.98 2.23 -7.22
C ALA A 49 -17.15 2.17 -8.74
N VAL A 50 -16.77 1.03 -9.31
CA VAL A 50 -16.98 0.70 -10.71
C VAL A 50 -18.47 0.50 -10.97
N ALA A 51 -19.05 1.33 -11.84
CA ALA A 51 -20.47 1.25 -12.18
C ALA A 51 -20.75 0.26 -13.34
N ASP A 52 -19.75 -0.03 -14.17
CA ASP A 52 -19.89 -0.95 -15.29
C ASP A 52 -19.80 -2.41 -14.83
N SER A 53 -20.91 -3.14 -14.96
CA SER A 53 -20.97 -4.55 -14.57
C SER A 53 -20.00 -5.44 -15.35
N ARG A 54 -19.53 -5.02 -16.53
CA ARG A 54 -18.54 -5.77 -17.33
C ARG A 54 -17.16 -5.82 -16.68
N MET A 55 -16.89 -4.89 -15.76
CA MET A 55 -15.64 -4.77 -15.03
C MET A 55 -15.70 -5.45 -13.65
N VAL A 56 -16.81 -6.16 -13.34
CA VAL A 56 -17.04 -6.87 -12.08
C VAL A 56 -16.83 -8.37 -12.29
N TRP A 57 -16.25 -9.05 -11.29
CA TRP A 57 -16.08 -10.49 -11.29
C TRP A 57 -17.40 -11.25 -11.46
N PRO A 58 -17.56 -12.06 -12.54
CA PRO A 58 -18.80 -12.79 -12.79
C PRO A 58 -19.19 -13.70 -11.62
N GLY A 59 -20.43 -13.56 -11.15
CA GLY A 59 -20.94 -14.34 -10.02
C GLY A 59 -20.24 -14.08 -8.68
N GLY A 60 -19.41 -13.03 -8.58
CA GLY A 60 -18.61 -12.76 -7.39
C GLY A 60 -17.48 -13.77 -7.17
N VAL A 61 -17.11 -14.56 -8.18
CA VAL A 61 -16.02 -15.53 -8.09
C VAL A 61 -14.73 -14.90 -8.56
N VAL A 62 -13.71 -14.92 -7.71
CA VAL A 62 -12.39 -14.34 -7.95
C VAL A 62 -11.36 -15.46 -8.00
N PRO A 63 -10.98 -15.95 -9.19
CA PRO A 63 -9.89 -16.90 -9.34
C PRO A 63 -8.57 -16.23 -8.94
N TYR A 64 -7.71 -16.93 -8.19
CA TYR A 64 -6.42 -16.38 -7.80
C TYR A 64 -5.28 -17.40 -7.86
N VAL A 65 -4.06 -16.88 -7.99
CA VAL A 65 -2.81 -17.62 -7.79
C VAL A 65 -1.92 -16.86 -6.80
N GLN A 66 -1.14 -17.60 -6.01
CA GLN A 66 -0.17 -17.04 -5.07
C GLN A 66 1.23 -17.30 -5.61
N ASP A 67 2.02 -16.24 -5.76
CA ASP A 67 3.43 -16.41 -6.06
C ASP A 67 4.18 -17.05 -4.87
N PRO A 68 5.16 -17.95 -5.12
CA PRO A 68 5.94 -18.57 -4.05
C PRO A 68 6.63 -17.57 -3.12
N GLY A 69 6.97 -16.38 -3.63
CA GLY A 69 7.61 -15.32 -2.88
C GLY A 69 6.74 -14.69 -1.78
N LEU A 70 5.40 -14.83 -1.85
CA LEU A 70 4.48 -14.27 -0.85
C LEU A 70 4.76 -14.76 0.56
N THR A 71 5.16 -16.01 0.70
CA THR A 71 5.44 -16.62 2.02
C THR A 71 6.53 -15.89 2.80
N LYS A 72 7.37 -15.09 2.12
CA LYS A 72 8.43 -14.29 2.73
C LYS A 72 7.97 -12.91 3.20
N THR A 73 6.89 -12.38 2.64
CA THR A 73 6.42 -11.02 2.88
C THR A 73 5.07 -10.96 3.59
N VAL A 74 4.23 -11.98 3.42
CA VAL A 74 2.87 -12.06 3.97
C VAL A 74 2.68 -13.40 4.67
N PRO A 75 2.29 -13.42 5.96
CA PRO A 75 1.91 -14.65 6.64
C PRO A 75 0.67 -15.27 5.98
N GLN A 76 0.72 -16.57 5.65
CA GLN A 76 -0.38 -17.26 4.97
C GLN A 76 -1.73 -17.10 5.69
N ALA A 77 -1.72 -17.10 7.02
CA ALA A 77 -2.91 -16.95 7.85
C ALA A 77 -3.61 -15.60 7.63
N ILE A 78 -2.87 -14.52 7.36
CA ILE A 78 -3.46 -13.20 7.08
C ILE A 78 -4.21 -13.24 5.75
N LEU A 79 -3.56 -13.78 4.72
CA LEU A 79 -4.14 -13.88 3.39
C LEU A 79 -5.40 -14.75 3.38
N THR A 80 -5.35 -15.93 4.00
CA THR A 80 -6.50 -16.83 4.06
C THR A 80 -7.63 -16.27 4.92
N ASN A 81 -7.32 -15.59 6.03
CA ASN A 81 -8.33 -14.95 6.86
C ASN A 81 -9.03 -13.81 6.11
N ALA A 82 -8.30 -12.98 5.35
CA ALA A 82 -8.89 -11.94 4.53
C ALA A 82 -9.89 -12.52 3.51
N MET A 83 -9.48 -13.54 2.75
CA MET A 83 -10.36 -14.23 1.80
C MET A 83 -11.59 -14.85 2.47
N TRP A 84 -11.41 -15.41 3.67
CA TRP A 84 -12.50 -15.99 4.46
C TRP A 84 -13.51 -14.92 4.92
N LEU A 85 -13.05 -13.76 5.39
CA LEU A 85 -13.92 -12.65 5.82
C LEU A 85 -14.82 -12.19 4.66
N TYR A 86 -14.26 -12.02 3.46
CA TYR A 86 -15.06 -11.73 2.26
C TYR A 86 -16.11 -12.81 1.99
N GLY A 87 -15.69 -14.09 2.05
CA GLY A 87 -16.60 -15.22 1.87
C GLY A 87 -17.69 -15.33 2.93
N ARG A 88 -17.46 -14.83 4.15
CA ARG A 88 -18.42 -14.82 5.25
C ARG A 88 -19.41 -13.67 5.14
N ASP A 89 -18.90 -12.47 4.86
CA ASP A 89 -19.66 -11.22 5.02
C ASP A 89 -20.25 -10.70 3.70
N THR A 90 -19.84 -11.27 2.55
CA THR A 90 -20.28 -10.86 1.22
C THR A 90 -20.58 -12.07 0.33
N CYS A 91 -21.07 -11.81 -0.88
CA CYS A 91 -21.21 -12.84 -1.91
C CYS A 91 -19.89 -13.19 -2.64
N ILE A 92 -18.79 -12.50 -2.34
CA ILE A 92 -17.49 -12.69 -3.01
C ILE A 92 -16.82 -13.98 -2.52
N LYS A 93 -16.29 -14.78 -3.46
CA LYS A 93 -15.59 -16.04 -3.19
C LYS A 93 -14.25 -16.06 -3.91
N PHE A 94 -13.17 -16.25 -3.16
CA PHE A 94 -11.86 -16.50 -3.71
C PHE A 94 -11.67 -18.00 -3.97
N VAL A 95 -11.23 -18.37 -5.18
CA VAL A 95 -11.01 -19.77 -5.57
C VAL A 95 -9.62 -19.94 -6.19
N PRO A 96 -8.92 -21.07 -5.93
CA PRO A 96 -7.69 -21.37 -6.65
C PRO A 96 -7.96 -21.43 -8.16
N ARG A 97 -7.17 -20.67 -8.93
CA ARG A 97 -7.29 -20.67 -10.39
C ARG A 97 -7.00 -22.05 -10.96
N THR A 98 -7.77 -22.42 -11.98
CA THR A 98 -7.56 -23.59 -12.83
C THR A 98 -7.21 -23.16 -14.26
N THR A 99 -8.21 -22.80 -15.07
CA THR A 99 -8.07 -22.45 -16.50
C THR A 99 -8.65 -21.08 -16.84
N GLU A 100 -9.13 -20.34 -15.85
CA GLU A 100 -9.79 -19.05 -16.04
C GLU A 100 -8.82 -18.05 -16.70
N GLN A 101 -9.32 -17.31 -17.69
CA GLN A 101 -8.54 -16.31 -18.41
C GLN A 101 -8.20 -15.12 -17.52
N ASP A 102 -9.21 -14.59 -16.83
CA ASP A 102 -9.09 -13.49 -15.89
C ASP A 102 -8.96 -14.02 -14.46
N TYR A 103 -7.94 -13.55 -13.75
CA TYR A 103 -7.63 -13.98 -12.38
C TYR A 103 -6.71 -12.97 -11.69
N ILE A 104 -6.65 -13.02 -10.36
CA ILE A 104 -5.71 -12.22 -9.58
C ILE A 104 -4.42 -13.03 -9.38
N ARG A 105 -3.29 -12.44 -9.73
CA ARG A 105 -1.97 -12.91 -9.28
C ARG A 105 -1.56 -12.09 -8.07
N ILE A 106 -1.41 -12.73 -6.92
CA ILE A 106 -0.95 -12.10 -5.70
C ILE A 106 0.55 -12.36 -5.58
N PHE A 107 1.35 -11.31 -5.39
CA PHE A 107 2.81 -11.41 -5.42
C PHE A 107 3.48 -10.35 -4.54
N PRO A 108 4.75 -10.54 -4.12
CA PRO A 108 5.51 -9.50 -3.44
C PRO A 108 5.75 -8.31 -4.38
N GLY A 109 5.07 -7.20 -4.12
CA GLY A 109 5.25 -5.92 -4.82
C GLY A 109 5.85 -4.85 -3.90
N GLN A 110 5.89 -3.61 -4.39
CA GLN A 110 6.34 -2.45 -3.61
C GLN A 110 5.21 -1.76 -2.83
N GLY A 111 3.98 -2.25 -2.96
CA GLY A 111 2.76 -1.50 -2.69
C GLY A 111 2.13 -1.22 -4.02
#